data_AF-A0A9Q0L8K3-F1
#
_entry.id   AF-A0A9Q0L8K3-F1
#
_cell.length_a   1.000
_cell.length_b   1.000
_cell.length_c   1.000
_cell.angle_alpha   90.00
_cell.angle_beta   90.00
_cell.angle_gamma   90.00
#
_symmetry.space_group_name_H-M   'P 1'
#
loop_
_entity.id
_entity.type
_entity.pdbx_description
1 polymer ?
#
loop_
_entity_poly.entity_id
_entity_poly.type
_entity_poly.pdbx_seq_one_letter_code
_entity_poly.pdbx_strand_id
1 'polypeptide(L)'
;MSFGIALETFRGDRPGQLNFSVGDIIFNVQQTGIGKLTGTLENGNTGTFPSYCVKFPIEPEKKLIARAIEPYASRREGTLSFFENDLIVLSDQFQPDQKWLLGTTNNSTGKFPSYSVVLEKAWVIGKKAFSKNLIRKYIHSEKDTHDELLVEILTEPKLRVLKELSFMDKRVINSVQLADCIVKLFDKTNKTNTLISFIVNSEIENAESENAIFRGNILSSKIAASIAKLYGHIYLKKIIEPCINEVKKENSIRDKYLKKYVSLFLEQILSSDDLFPRNLHWLCHELKSKLKDKYNDEHLFVIGSFLFTRFFSPSITNPEIFDLVSDEPKQSLSQILLLIAKVLQALANQSKFGALSSLFQFNGFIEENKSNFLEFLSHISDSSYQTKPTDSLPQVDYDDLVSELSELIELNKEIIQKIYNIVKEEITENRKK
;
A
#
# COMPACT_ATOMS: atom_id res chain seq x y z
N MET A 1 22.78 -20.50 7.25
CA MET A 1 22.92 -21.98 7.39
C MET A 1 22.24 -22.66 6.21
N SER A 2 22.84 -23.71 5.62
CA SER A 2 22.22 -24.45 4.51
C SER A 2 21.10 -25.35 5.01
N PHE A 3 19.91 -25.19 4.46
CA PHE A 3 18.78 -26.07 4.74
C PHE A 3 18.13 -26.52 3.43
N GLY A 4 17.51 -27.68 3.47
CA GLY A 4 16.85 -28.30 2.33
C GLY A 4 15.46 -28.75 2.70
N ILE A 5 14.56 -28.73 1.72
CA ILE A 5 13.16 -29.14 1.90
C ILE A 5 12.96 -30.51 1.26
N ALA A 6 12.47 -31.47 2.04
CA ALA A 6 12.13 -32.79 1.55
C ALA A 6 11.06 -32.71 0.44
N LEU A 7 11.42 -33.09 -0.78
CA LEU A 7 10.54 -33.20 -1.94
C LEU A 7 9.61 -34.41 -1.84
N GLU A 8 10.06 -35.46 -1.16
CA GLU A 8 9.34 -36.71 -0.98
C GLU A 8 9.54 -37.28 0.43
N THR A 9 8.70 -38.25 0.82
CA THR A 9 8.85 -38.97 2.08
C THR A 9 9.98 -39.97 1.89
N PHE A 10 11.04 -39.82 2.69
CA PHE A 10 12.14 -40.74 2.72
C PHE A 10 12.12 -41.53 4.03
N ARG A 11 12.13 -42.85 3.88
CA ARG A 11 12.28 -43.80 4.99
C ARG A 11 13.52 -44.63 4.69
N GLY A 12 14.59 -44.33 5.41
CA GLY A 12 15.85 -45.03 5.31
C GLY A 12 15.73 -46.46 5.81
N ASP A 13 16.32 -47.38 5.05
CA ASP A 13 16.43 -48.81 5.33
C ASP A 13 17.71 -49.17 6.09
N ARG A 14 18.63 -48.20 6.26
CA ARG A 14 19.95 -48.39 6.90
C ARG A 14 20.12 -47.55 8.16
N PRO A 15 20.87 -48.04 9.16
CA PRO A 15 21.27 -47.26 10.32
C PRO A 15 22.01 -45.97 9.90
N GLY A 16 21.64 -44.83 10.49
CA GLY A 16 22.23 -43.52 10.19
C GLY A 16 21.62 -42.80 8.98
N GLN A 17 20.54 -43.32 8.39
CA GLN A 17 19.72 -42.56 7.44
C GLN A 17 18.65 -41.74 8.14
N LEU A 18 18.40 -40.54 7.62
CA LEU A 18 17.43 -39.62 8.20
C LEU A 18 16.03 -39.93 7.69
N ASN A 19 15.10 -40.25 8.59
CA ASN A 19 13.71 -40.51 8.23
C ASN A 19 12.90 -39.22 8.27
N PHE A 20 12.33 -38.82 7.13
CA PHE A 20 11.55 -37.60 7.02
C PHE A 20 10.40 -37.75 6.03
N SER A 21 9.33 -37.00 6.25
CA SER A 21 8.14 -37.00 5.42
C SER A 21 8.23 -35.88 4.37
N VAL A 22 7.43 -35.98 3.30
CA VAL A 22 7.32 -34.90 2.30
C VAL A 22 7.12 -33.57 3.01
N GLY A 23 8.05 -32.65 2.77
CA GLY A 23 7.98 -31.30 3.30
C GLY A 23 8.61 -31.09 4.67
N ASP A 24 9.20 -32.11 5.29
CA ASP A 24 10.05 -31.89 6.44
C ASP A 24 11.28 -31.04 6.04
N ILE A 25 11.71 -30.17 6.95
CA ILE A 25 12.86 -29.29 6.76
C ILE A 25 14.07 -29.97 7.38
N ILE A 26 15.14 -30.05 6.58
CA ILE A 26 16.39 -30.65 7.02
C ILE A 26 17.42 -29.52 7.09
N PHE A 27 17.95 -29.30 8.28
CA PHE A 27 18.93 -28.28 8.63
C PHE A 27 20.35 -28.80 8.48
N ASN A 28 21.32 -27.89 8.43
CA ASN A 28 22.76 -28.19 8.32
C ASN A 28 23.06 -29.14 7.17
N VAL A 29 22.43 -28.90 6.01
CA VAL A 29 22.52 -29.81 4.87
C VAL A 29 23.91 -29.71 4.27
N GLN A 30 24.66 -30.81 4.34
CA GLN A 30 26.03 -30.91 3.85
C GLN A 30 26.19 -32.09 2.90
N GLN A 31 27.02 -31.91 1.89
CA GLN A 31 27.31 -32.98 0.95
C GLN A 31 28.35 -33.93 1.54
N THR A 32 27.97 -35.19 1.70
CA THR A 32 28.83 -36.24 2.29
C THR A 32 29.26 -37.29 1.28
N GLY A 33 28.78 -37.19 0.04
CA GLY A 33 29.20 -38.00 -1.10
C GLY A 33 28.47 -37.64 -2.39
N ILE A 34 28.77 -38.36 -3.47
CA ILE A 34 28.07 -38.19 -4.75
C ILE A 34 26.61 -38.58 -4.56
N GLY A 35 25.70 -37.61 -4.76
CA GLY A 35 24.26 -37.81 -4.64
C GLY A 35 23.76 -38.06 -3.20
N LYS A 36 24.57 -37.80 -2.17
CA LYS A 36 24.20 -37.98 -0.76
C LYS A 36 24.45 -36.73 0.06
N LEU A 37 23.48 -36.44 0.91
CA LEU A 37 23.49 -35.32 1.83
C LEU A 37 23.35 -35.84 3.27
N THR A 38 23.85 -35.08 4.23
CA THR A 38 23.50 -35.20 5.65
C THR A 38 22.74 -33.99 6.10
N GLY A 39 21.96 -34.14 7.16
CA GLY A 39 21.34 -33.01 7.84
C GLY A 39 20.52 -33.45 9.04
N THR A 40 19.88 -32.47 9.67
CA THR A 40 19.25 -32.61 10.98
C THR A 40 17.79 -32.15 10.91
N LEU A 41 16.86 -32.91 11.48
CA LEU A 41 15.46 -32.51 11.64
C LEU A 41 15.25 -31.71 12.92
N GLU A 42 14.12 -31.01 13.00
CA GLU A 42 13.73 -30.19 14.14
C GLU A 42 13.71 -30.96 15.48
N ASN A 43 13.35 -32.25 15.44
CA ASN A 43 13.37 -33.14 16.61
C ASN A 43 14.78 -33.58 17.04
N GLY A 44 15.84 -33.00 16.45
CA GLY A 44 17.24 -33.30 16.74
C GLY A 44 17.79 -34.53 15.99
N ASN A 45 16.96 -35.27 15.27
CA ASN A 45 17.41 -36.44 14.53
C ASN A 45 18.34 -36.03 13.39
N THR A 46 19.52 -36.64 13.31
CA THR A 46 20.50 -36.36 12.27
C THR A 46 20.79 -37.62 11.49
N GLY A 47 21.00 -37.50 10.18
CA GLY A 47 21.30 -38.65 9.34
C GLY A 47 21.56 -38.29 7.88
N THR A 48 21.81 -39.33 7.08
CA THR A 48 22.09 -39.24 5.64
C THR A 48 20.83 -39.48 4.80
N PHE A 49 20.77 -38.88 3.61
CA PHE A 49 19.69 -39.07 2.65
C PHE A 49 20.14 -38.74 1.22
N PRO A 50 19.44 -39.23 0.19
CA PRO A 50 19.77 -38.91 -1.20
C PRO A 50 19.52 -37.43 -1.54
N SER A 51 20.40 -36.85 -2.37
CA SER A 51 20.32 -35.43 -2.71
C SER A 51 19.06 -35.05 -3.49
N TYR A 52 18.49 -35.98 -4.26
CA TYR A 52 17.26 -35.74 -5.03
C TYR A 52 16.01 -35.68 -4.16
N CYS A 53 16.07 -36.22 -2.93
CA CYS A 53 14.94 -36.15 -2.01
C CYS A 53 14.72 -34.74 -1.47
N VAL A 54 15.62 -33.78 -1.76
CA VAL A 54 15.66 -32.47 -1.11
C VAL A 54 15.93 -31.36 -2.12
N LYS A 55 15.16 -30.28 -2.04
CA LYS A 55 15.40 -29.05 -2.81
C LYS A 55 15.98 -27.97 -1.93
N PHE A 56 17.02 -27.31 -2.42
CA PHE A 56 17.57 -26.10 -1.81
C PHE A 56 16.79 -24.87 -2.28
N PRO A 57 16.43 -23.94 -1.38
CA PRO A 57 15.88 -22.66 -1.79
C PRO A 57 16.92 -21.86 -2.57
N ILE A 58 16.48 -21.18 -3.63
CA ILE A 58 17.30 -20.20 -4.37
C ILE A 58 17.32 -18.91 -3.56
N GLU A 59 18.49 -18.30 -3.37
CA GLU A 59 18.64 -16.96 -2.77
C GLU A 59 18.23 -15.88 -3.79
N PRO A 60 17.62 -14.76 -3.35
CA PRO A 60 17.38 -13.63 -4.24
C PRO A 60 18.70 -13.07 -4.75
N GLU A 61 18.86 -12.96 -6.08
CA GLU A 61 19.99 -12.26 -6.67
C GLU A 61 19.86 -10.75 -6.38
N LYS A 62 20.82 -10.17 -5.66
CA LYS A 62 20.98 -8.71 -5.59
C LYS A 62 21.24 -8.17 -7.00
N LYS A 63 20.20 -7.66 -7.66
CA LYS A 63 20.34 -6.96 -8.95
C LYS A 63 20.39 -5.46 -8.69
N LEU A 64 21.37 -4.78 -9.27
CA LEU A 64 21.43 -3.33 -9.23
C LEU A 64 20.30 -2.76 -10.08
N ILE A 65 19.53 -1.83 -9.53
CA ILE A 65 18.48 -1.12 -10.26
C ILE A 65 18.95 0.31 -10.47
N ALA A 66 18.66 0.86 -11.64
CA ALA A 66 18.81 2.27 -11.90
C ALA A 66 17.43 2.87 -12.20
N ARG A 67 17.12 4.02 -11.60
CA ARG A 67 15.93 4.79 -11.94
C ARG A 67 16.30 5.85 -12.96
N ALA A 68 15.56 5.91 -14.06
CA ALA A 68 15.70 6.97 -15.05
C ALA A 68 15.36 8.33 -14.44
N ILE A 69 16.26 9.29 -14.53
CA ILE A 69 16.02 10.68 -14.07
C ILE A 69 15.53 11.59 -15.18
N GLU A 70 15.60 11.13 -16.43
CA GLU A 70 15.08 11.82 -17.61
C GLU A 70 14.67 10.78 -18.66
N PRO A 71 13.72 11.09 -19.55
CA PRO A 71 13.35 10.19 -20.63
C PRO A 71 14.50 10.06 -21.64
N TYR A 72 14.78 8.83 -22.07
CA TYR A 72 15.81 8.54 -23.06
C TYR A 72 15.20 7.71 -24.19
N ALA A 73 15.20 8.27 -25.40
CA ALA A 73 14.70 7.62 -26.61
C ALA A 73 15.82 7.53 -27.64
N SER A 74 16.12 6.31 -28.09
CA SER A 74 17.15 6.07 -29.10
C SER A 74 16.60 5.17 -30.21
N ARG A 75 16.91 5.56 -31.46
CA ARG A 75 16.55 4.80 -32.67
C ARG A 75 17.62 3.79 -33.09
N ARG A 76 18.70 3.67 -32.31
CA ARG A 76 19.82 2.75 -32.61
C ARG A 76 19.47 1.34 -32.12
N GLU A 77 19.71 0.36 -32.98
CA GLU A 77 19.53 -1.06 -32.64
C GLU A 77 20.43 -1.44 -31.45
N GLY A 78 19.88 -2.16 -30.47
CA GLY A 78 20.59 -2.53 -29.23
C GLY A 78 20.67 -1.45 -28.15
N THR A 79 19.99 -0.31 -28.31
CA THR A 79 19.84 0.70 -27.24
C THR A 79 18.50 0.57 -26.51
N LEU A 80 18.50 0.83 -25.21
CA LEU A 80 17.31 0.78 -24.37
C LEU A 80 16.66 2.15 -24.35
N SER A 81 15.37 2.24 -24.70
CA SER A 81 14.57 3.46 -24.53
C SER A 81 13.68 3.32 -23.31
N PHE A 82 13.50 4.41 -22.58
CA PHE A 82 12.74 4.46 -21.34
C PHE A 82 12.23 5.88 -21.05
N PHE A 83 11.21 5.98 -20.20
CA PHE A 83 10.66 7.23 -19.70
C PHE A 83 11.27 7.63 -18.36
N GLU A 84 11.04 8.87 -17.94
CA GLU A 84 11.42 9.34 -16.60
C GLU A 84 10.78 8.45 -15.53
N ASN A 85 11.55 8.09 -14.51
CA ASN A 85 11.23 7.15 -13.43
C ASN A 85 11.06 5.68 -13.81
N ASP A 86 11.35 5.30 -15.07
CA ASP A 86 11.44 3.87 -15.42
C ASP A 86 12.57 3.20 -14.62
N LEU A 87 12.28 2.01 -14.09
CA LEU A 87 13.25 1.15 -13.43
C LEU A 87 13.95 0.27 -14.46
N ILE A 88 15.28 0.31 -14.42
CA ILE A 88 16.15 -0.43 -15.32
C ILE A 88 16.98 -1.38 -14.48
N VAL A 89 16.79 -2.68 -14.70
CA VAL A 89 17.60 -3.72 -14.06
C VAL A 89 18.94 -3.78 -14.76
N LEU A 90 20.02 -3.46 -14.06
CA LEU A 90 21.37 -3.50 -14.62
C LEU A 90 21.82 -4.96 -14.81
N SER A 91 22.38 -5.25 -15.97
CA SER A 91 22.84 -6.59 -16.34
C SER A 91 24.21 -6.93 -15.75
N ASP A 92 25.03 -5.91 -15.46
CA ASP A 92 26.40 -6.02 -14.93
C ASP A 92 26.60 -5.12 -13.69
N GLN A 93 27.64 -5.37 -12.89
CA GLN A 93 28.00 -4.51 -11.74
C GLN A 93 28.33 -3.10 -12.23
N PHE A 94 27.59 -2.11 -11.74
CA PHE A 94 27.80 -0.70 -12.07
C PHE A 94 29.25 -0.28 -11.80
N GLN A 95 29.94 0.18 -12.83
CA GLN A 95 31.27 0.78 -12.73
C GLN A 95 31.15 2.29 -12.93
N PRO A 96 31.64 3.13 -11.98
CA PRO A 96 31.52 4.59 -12.06
C PRO A 96 32.09 5.20 -13.34
N ASP A 97 33.05 4.54 -13.98
CA ASP A 97 33.78 5.04 -15.15
C ASP A 97 33.12 4.66 -16.49
N GLN A 98 32.08 3.83 -16.48
CA GLN A 98 31.39 3.42 -17.69
C GLN A 98 30.37 4.48 -18.14
N LYS A 99 30.56 5.02 -19.35
CA LYS A 99 29.64 5.99 -19.99
C LYS A 99 28.32 5.37 -20.45
N TRP A 100 28.30 4.07 -20.70
CA TRP A 100 27.13 3.34 -21.18
C TRP A 100 26.93 2.09 -20.35
N LEU A 101 25.72 1.91 -19.83
CA LEU A 101 25.29 0.77 -19.03
C LEU A 101 24.42 -0.15 -19.88
N LEU A 102 24.37 -1.43 -19.51
CA LEU A 102 23.46 -2.41 -20.07
C LEU A 102 22.36 -2.71 -19.04
N GLY A 103 21.11 -2.67 -19.48
CA GLY A 103 20.02 -3.00 -18.60
C GLY A 103 18.74 -3.39 -19.31
N THR A 104 17.78 -3.81 -18.51
CA THR A 104 16.53 -4.40 -18.94
C THR A 104 15.36 -3.67 -18.28
N THR A 105 14.43 -3.18 -19.09
CA THR A 105 13.08 -2.77 -18.65
C THR A 105 12.10 -3.92 -18.87
N ASN A 106 10.84 -3.74 -18.46
CA ASN A 106 9.79 -4.76 -18.60
C ASN A 106 9.60 -5.32 -20.02
N ASN A 107 9.99 -4.56 -21.05
CA ASN A 107 9.67 -4.82 -22.45
C ASN A 107 10.90 -4.94 -23.37
N SER A 108 12.10 -4.59 -22.89
CA SER A 108 13.30 -4.52 -23.75
C SER A 108 14.60 -4.57 -22.95
N THR A 109 15.68 -5.04 -23.59
CA THR A 109 17.05 -4.98 -23.07
C THR A 109 17.92 -4.20 -24.04
N GLY A 110 18.81 -3.35 -23.54
CA GLY A 110 19.69 -2.57 -24.38
C GLY A 110 20.63 -1.67 -23.60
N LYS A 111 21.52 -0.99 -24.33
CA LYS A 111 22.47 -0.03 -23.76
C LYS A 111 21.88 1.36 -23.61
N PHE A 112 22.28 2.08 -22.57
CA PHE A 112 21.87 3.45 -22.31
C PHE A 112 22.96 4.24 -21.57
N PRO A 113 22.94 5.59 -21.59
CA PRO A 113 23.96 6.39 -20.94
C PRO A 113 23.88 6.32 -19.41
N SER A 114 25.02 6.29 -18.72
CA SER A 114 25.01 6.23 -17.25
C SER A 114 24.48 7.50 -16.58
N TYR A 115 24.59 8.66 -17.24
CA TYR A 115 24.11 9.94 -16.69
C TYR A 115 22.58 10.07 -16.68
N SER A 116 21.85 9.28 -17.47
CA SER A 116 20.39 9.38 -17.55
C SER A 116 19.69 8.60 -16.44
N VAL A 117 20.44 8.02 -15.51
CA VAL A 117 19.92 7.21 -14.40
C VAL A 117 20.62 7.55 -13.09
N VAL A 118 19.94 7.28 -11.97
CA VAL A 118 20.54 7.24 -10.64
C VAL A 118 20.43 5.81 -10.11
N LEU A 119 21.52 5.31 -9.51
CA LEU A 119 21.52 4.01 -8.87
C LEU A 119 20.56 3.98 -7.69
N GLU A 120 19.66 3.00 -7.70
CA GLU A 120 18.88 2.62 -6.55
C GLU A 120 19.41 1.28 -6.02
N LYS A 121 19.68 1.25 -4.71
CA LYS A 121 19.79 -0.03 -4.02
C LYS A 121 18.36 -0.55 -3.86
N ALA A 122 17.89 -1.33 -4.82
CA ALA A 122 16.56 -1.91 -4.81
C ALA A 122 16.61 -3.39 -5.25
N TRP A 123 15.73 -4.20 -4.67
CA TRP A 123 15.67 -5.65 -4.89
C TRP A 123 14.72 -5.96 -6.06
N VAL A 124 15.17 -6.76 -7.05
CA VAL A 124 14.30 -7.22 -8.14
C VAL A 124 13.68 -8.56 -7.78
N ILE A 125 12.37 -8.59 -7.52
CA ILE A 125 11.60 -9.84 -7.51
C ILE A 125 11.46 -10.30 -8.97
N GLY A 126 12.18 -11.35 -9.34
CA GLY A 126 12.15 -11.90 -10.70
C GLY A 126 10.74 -12.29 -11.12
N LYS A 127 10.35 -11.93 -12.35
CA LYS A 127 9.16 -12.48 -13.03
C LYS A 127 9.32 -14.00 -13.21
N LYS A 128 8.91 -14.81 -12.23
CA LYS A 128 8.22 -16.11 -12.41
C LYS A 128 8.02 -16.85 -11.08
N ALA A 129 6.75 -17.25 -10.89
CA ALA A 129 6.23 -18.24 -9.95
C ALA A 129 6.51 -17.98 -8.46
N PHE A 130 5.48 -17.48 -7.76
CA PHE A 130 5.28 -17.63 -6.32
C PHE A 130 5.76 -19.04 -5.89
N SER A 131 6.91 -19.09 -5.24
CA SER A 131 7.63 -20.33 -4.98
C SER A 131 7.27 -20.86 -3.61
N LYS A 132 6.97 -22.16 -3.53
CA LYS A 132 6.61 -23.00 -2.35
C LYS A 132 7.51 -22.85 -1.10
N ASN A 133 8.54 -22.00 -1.12
CA ASN A 133 9.62 -21.89 -0.15
C ASN A 133 9.53 -20.66 0.79
N LEU A 134 8.62 -19.71 0.57
CA LEU A 134 8.59 -18.45 1.33
C LEU A 134 8.18 -18.62 2.81
N ILE A 135 7.16 -19.42 3.07
CA ILE A 135 6.52 -19.45 4.39
C ILE A 135 7.20 -20.40 5.36
N ARG A 136 7.89 -21.42 4.84
CA ARG A 136 8.77 -22.25 5.68
C ARG A 136 9.99 -21.51 6.17
N LYS A 137 10.51 -20.57 5.35
CA LYS A 137 11.56 -19.64 5.75
C LYS A 137 11.04 -18.65 6.81
N TYR A 138 9.80 -18.13 6.67
CA TYR A 138 9.20 -17.17 7.62
C TYR A 138 9.06 -17.79 9.02
N ILE A 139 8.64 -19.06 9.14
CA ILE A 139 8.42 -19.67 10.46
C ILE A 139 9.75 -19.98 11.21
N HIS A 140 10.89 -20.08 10.52
CA HIS A 140 12.18 -20.56 11.11
C HIS A 140 13.40 -19.67 10.78
N SER A 141 13.18 -18.45 10.29
CA SER A 141 14.21 -17.46 9.95
C SER A 141 14.77 -16.77 11.21
N GLU A 142 16.08 -16.51 11.25
CA GLU A 142 16.62 -15.44 12.11
C GLU A 142 15.98 -14.10 11.68
N LYS A 143 15.79 -13.15 12.61
CA LYS A 143 14.90 -11.97 12.48
C LYS A 143 14.98 -11.28 11.10
N ASP A 144 16.18 -11.06 10.57
CA ASP A 144 16.42 -10.40 9.27
C ASP A 144 15.87 -11.17 8.04
N THR A 145 15.77 -12.50 8.11
CA THR A 145 15.21 -13.33 7.02
C THR A 145 13.68 -13.49 7.10
N HIS A 146 13.06 -13.12 8.23
CA HIS A 146 11.60 -13.13 8.44
C HIS A 146 10.92 -12.01 7.67
N ASP A 147 11.57 -10.85 7.73
CA ASP A 147 11.16 -9.56 7.22
C ASP A 147 11.06 -9.55 5.68
N GLU A 148 12.06 -10.08 4.99
CA GLU A 148 12.07 -10.16 3.51
C GLU A 148 10.90 -10.99 2.95
N LEU A 149 10.54 -12.07 3.63
CA LEU A 149 9.50 -13.00 3.17
C LEU A 149 8.12 -12.44 3.43
N LEU A 150 7.95 -11.71 4.53
CA LEU A 150 6.73 -11.00 4.86
C LEU A 150 6.37 -9.99 3.77
N VAL A 151 7.36 -9.24 3.29
CA VAL A 151 7.19 -8.29 2.18
C VAL A 151 6.77 -9.01 0.91
N GLU A 152 7.42 -10.12 0.55
CA GLU A 152 7.10 -10.85 -0.66
C GLU A 152 5.70 -11.51 -0.58
N ILE A 153 5.28 -11.98 0.59
CA ILE A 153 3.94 -12.51 0.86
C ILE A 153 2.88 -11.40 0.74
N LEU A 154 3.12 -10.24 1.34
CA LEU A 154 2.15 -9.13 1.35
C LEU A 154 2.02 -8.46 -0.02
N THR A 155 3.10 -8.41 -0.79
CA THR A 155 3.15 -7.76 -2.11
C THR A 155 3.02 -8.75 -3.27
N GLU A 156 2.61 -9.98 -3.00
CA GLU A 156 2.44 -11.01 -4.02
C GLU A 156 1.36 -10.62 -5.05
N PRO A 157 1.49 -11.02 -6.32
CA PRO A 157 0.61 -10.51 -7.40
C PRO A 157 -0.89 -10.71 -7.18
N LYS A 158 -1.32 -11.75 -6.45
CA LYS A 158 -2.74 -12.01 -6.15
C LYS A 158 -3.20 -11.37 -4.83
N LEU A 159 -2.31 -10.77 -4.05
CA LEU A 159 -2.59 -10.08 -2.80
C LEU A 159 -3.48 -10.87 -1.82
N ARG A 160 -3.33 -12.20 -1.76
CA ARG A 160 -4.23 -13.08 -0.99
C ARG A 160 -4.18 -12.82 0.50
N VAL A 161 -2.97 -12.64 1.04
CA VAL A 161 -2.82 -12.27 2.46
C VAL A 161 -3.43 -10.91 2.71
N LEU A 162 -3.14 -9.91 1.87
CA LEU A 162 -3.72 -8.59 2.02
C LEU A 162 -5.26 -8.62 1.94
N LYS A 163 -5.85 -9.50 1.13
CA LYS A 163 -7.30 -9.75 1.09
C LYS A 163 -7.84 -10.27 2.39
N GLU A 164 -7.19 -11.26 2.98
CA GLU A 164 -7.59 -11.78 4.28
C GLU A 164 -7.46 -10.76 5.42
N LEU A 165 -6.47 -9.88 5.31
CA LEU A 165 -6.21 -8.80 6.27
C LEU A 165 -7.20 -7.64 6.14
N SER A 166 -7.57 -7.30 4.91
CA SER A 166 -8.36 -6.10 4.58
C SER A 166 -9.72 -6.06 5.28
N PHE A 167 -10.34 -7.22 5.52
CA PHE A 167 -11.63 -7.35 6.20
C PHE A 167 -11.52 -7.56 7.71
N MET A 168 -10.33 -7.52 8.27
CA MET A 168 -10.16 -7.58 9.72
C MET A 168 -10.48 -6.20 10.34
N ASP A 169 -11.38 -6.19 11.32
CA ASP A 169 -11.84 -4.99 12.05
C ASP A 169 -11.04 -4.81 13.37
N LYS A 170 -11.70 -4.37 14.46
CA LYS A 170 -11.16 -4.06 15.81
C LYS A 170 -10.30 -5.14 16.48
N ARG A 171 -10.27 -6.35 15.93
CA ARG A 171 -9.40 -7.44 16.41
C ARG A 171 -7.93 -7.23 16.05
N VAL A 172 -7.66 -6.38 15.05
CA VAL A 172 -6.29 -6.03 14.68
C VAL A 172 -5.76 -4.95 15.61
N ILE A 173 -4.85 -5.36 16.48
CA ILE A 173 -4.06 -4.47 17.34
C ILE A 173 -3.24 -3.54 16.45
N ASN A 174 -3.23 -2.24 16.76
CA ASN A 174 -2.48 -1.22 16.03
C ASN A 174 -2.80 -1.15 14.52
N SER A 175 -4.06 -1.42 14.16
CA SER A 175 -4.52 -1.44 12.76
C SER A 175 -4.26 -0.16 11.94
N VAL A 176 -4.13 1.01 12.59
CA VAL A 176 -3.78 2.26 11.91
C VAL A 176 -2.30 2.27 11.55
N GLN A 177 -1.41 1.95 12.51
CA GLN A 177 0.03 1.83 12.23
C GLN A 177 0.31 0.72 11.20
N LEU A 178 -0.42 -0.39 11.27
CA LEU A 178 -0.31 -1.46 10.27
C LEU A 178 -0.70 -0.97 8.87
N ALA A 179 -1.79 -0.21 8.76
CA ALA A 179 -2.18 0.39 7.49
C ALA A 179 -1.09 1.33 6.95
N ASP A 180 -0.53 2.18 7.81
CA ASP A 180 0.56 3.09 7.45
C ASP A 180 1.80 2.34 6.96
N CYS A 181 2.19 1.25 7.64
CA CYS A 181 3.31 0.41 7.21
C CYS A 181 3.04 -0.25 5.86
N ILE A 182 1.83 -0.77 5.64
CA ILE A 182 1.44 -1.37 4.35
C ILE A 182 1.53 -0.34 3.23
N VAL A 183 1.00 0.88 3.42
CA VAL A 183 1.09 1.92 2.37
C VAL A 183 2.53 2.28 2.06
N LYS A 184 3.36 2.51 3.07
CA LYS A 184 4.79 2.81 2.90
C LYS A 184 5.53 1.67 2.20
N LEU A 185 5.18 0.41 2.49
CA LEU A 185 5.79 -0.76 1.85
C LEU A 185 5.44 -0.81 0.35
N PHE A 186 4.17 -0.60 0.01
CA PHE A 186 3.73 -0.59 -1.38
C PHE A 186 4.27 0.60 -2.17
N ASP A 187 4.49 1.74 -1.50
CA ASP A 187 5.20 2.88 -2.07
C ASP A 187 6.67 2.52 -2.39
N LYS A 188 7.41 2.00 -1.40
CA LYS A 188 8.82 1.59 -1.58
C LYS A 188 9.01 0.49 -2.62
N THR A 189 8.01 -0.37 -2.81
CA THR A 189 8.03 -1.43 -3.83
C THR A 189 7.44 -1.01 -5.17
N ASN A 190 7.07 0.27 -5.35
CA ASN A 190 6.45 0.82 -6.56
C ASN A 190 5.15 0.10 -6.98
N LYS A 191 4.39 -0.39 -6.00
CA LYS A 191 3.13 -1.13 -6.18
C LYS A 191 1.92 -0.36 -5.65
N THR A 192 2.03 0.94 -5.36
CA THR A 192 0.92 1.76 -4.82
C THR A 192 -0.35 1.68 -5.65
N ASN A 193 -0.24 1.71 -6.99
CA ASN A 193 -1.41 1.57 -7.86
C ASN A 193 -2.05 0.17 -7.71
N THR A 194 -1.24 -0.89 -7.64
CA THR A 194 -1.75 -2.23 -7.36
C THR A 194 -2.50 -2.29 -6.03
N LEU A 195 -1.99 -1.63 -4.99
CA LEU A 195 -2.65 -1.52 -3.68
C LEU A 195 -3.99 -0.78 -3.78
N ILE A 196 -4.02 0.36 -4.46
CA ILE A 196 -5.24 1.17 -4.59
C ILE A 196 -6.32 0.38 -5.37
N SER A 197 -5.98 -0.25 -6.51
CA SER A 197 -6.95 -1.06 -7.27
C SER A 197 -7.48 -2.19 -6.41
N PHE A 198 -6.58 -2.85 -5.67
CA PHE A 198 -6.96 -3.92 -4.78
C PHE A 198 -7.98 -3.47 -3.72
N ILE A 199 -7.71 -2.35 -3.04
CA ILE A 199 -8.59 -1.82 -1.98
C ILE A 199 -9.94 -1.37 -2.55
N VAL A 200 -9.94 -0.66 -3.68
CA VAL A 200 -11.18 -0.19 -4.31
C VAL A 200 -12.06 -1.37 -4.70
N ASN A 201 -11.50 -2.37 -5.40
CA ASN A 201 -12.24 -3.57 -5.77
C ASN A 201 -12.76 -4.31 -4.53
N SER A 202 -11.90 -4.47 -3.52
CA SER A 202 -12.22 -5.13 -2.26
C SER A 202 -13.39 -4.45 -1.52
N GLU A 203 -13.39 -3.12 -1.42
CA GLU A 203 -14.45 -2.37 -0.74
C GLU A 203 -15.77 -2.39 -1.52
N ILE A 204 -15.71 -2.30 -2.85
CA ILE A 204 -16.90 -2.37 -3.69
C ILE A 204 -17.51 -3.77 -3.67
N GLU A 205 -16.72 -4.83 -3.81
CA GLU A 205 -17.21 -6.22 -3.83
C GLU A 205 -17.94 -6.59 -2.52
N ASN A 206 -17.49 -6.07 -1.38
CA ASN A 206 -17.98 -6.46 -0.06
C ASN A 206 -19.00 -5.49 0.53
N ALA A 207 -19.23 -4.34 -0.08
CA ALA A 207 -20.24 -3.40 0.38
C ALA A 207 -21.68 -3.91 0.09
N GLU A 208 -22.51 -3.92 1.12
CA GLU A 208 -23.95 -4.24 1.02
C GLU A 208 -24.74 -3.18 0.22
N SER A 209 -24.23 -1.95 0.18
CA SER A 209 -24.81 -0.84 -0.57
C SER A 209 -23.73 0.19 -0.92
N GLU A 210 -24.00 1.06 -1.90
CA GLU A 210 -23.12 2.17 -2.27
C GLU A 210 -22.75 3.05 -1.07
N ASN A 211 -23.70 3.23 -0.14
CA ASN A 211 -23.53 4.01 1.08
C ASN A 211 -22.59 3.36 2.12
N ALA A 212 -22.23 2.08 1.96
CA ALA A 212 -21.35 1.38 2.90
C ALA A 212 -19.87 1.45 2.50
N ILE A 213 -19.58 1.73 1.22
CA ILE A 213 -18.22 1.73 0.65
C ILE A 213 -17.35 2.74 1.40
N PHE A 214 -16.18 2.30 1.89
CA PHE A 214 -15.20 3.08 2.68
C PHE A 214 -15.71 3.67 4.01
N ARG A 215 -16.92 3.32 4.46
CA ARG A 215 -17.47 3.75 5.75
C ARG A 215 -17.16 2.78 6.89
N GLY A 216 -16.64 1.59 6.61
CA GLY A 216 -16.31 0.57 7.60
C GLY A 216 -15.07 0.88 8.45
N ASN A 217 -14.97 0.33 9.66
CA ASN A 217 -13.77 0.46 10.50
C ASN A 217 -12.72 -0.65 10.26
N ILE A 218 -12.69 -1.18 9.04
CA ILE A 218 -11.83 -2.29 8.64
C ILE A 218 -10.48 -1.81 8.10
N LEU A 219 -9.53 -2.73 7.97
CA LEU A 219 -8.17 -2.41 7.52
C LEU A 219 -8.16 -1.79 6.10
N SER A 220 -8.99 -2.24 5.15
CA SER A 220 -9.05 -1.63 3.80
C SER A 220 -9.37 -0.14 3.84
N SER A 221 -10.38 0.26 4.62
CA SER A 221 -10.75 1.66 4.81
C SER A 221 -9.66 2.47 5.52
N LYS A 222 -8.89 1.84 6.42
CA LYS A 222 -7.72 2.47 7.07
C LYS A 222 -6.55 2.64 6.12
N ILE A 223 -6.29 1.66 5.25
CA ILE A 223 -5.26 1.76 4.22
C ILE A 223 -5.62 2.88 3.24
N ALA A 224 -6.88 2.99 2.81
CA ALA A 224 -7.33 4.10 1.96
C ALA A 224 -7.14 5.47 2.64
N ALA A 225 -7.43 5.58 3.94
CA ALA A 225 -7.16 6.79 4.72
C ALA A 225 -5.66 7.11 4.82
N SER A 226 -4.83 6.08 5.01
CA SER A 226 -3.37 6.22 5.07
C SER A 226 -2.78 6.68 3.72
N ILE A 227 -3.26 6.14 2.60
CA ILE A 227 -2.93 6.62 1.24
C ILE A 227 -3.29 8.09 1.11
N ALA A 228 -4.50 8.47 1.51
CA ALA A 228 -4.94 9.86 1.43
C ALA A 228 -4.09 10.80 2.28
N LYS A 229 -3.74 10.40 3.50
CA LYS A 229 -2.86 11.16 4.39
C LYS A 229 -1.47 11.31 3.77
N LEU A 230 -0.86 10.20 3.33
CA LEU A 230 0.52 10.17 2.83
C LEU A 230 0.70 11.05 1.59
N TYR A 231 -0.14 10.88 0.56
CA TYR A 231 -0.02 11.62 -0.69
C TYR A 231 -0.73 12.99 -0.67
N GLY A 232 -1.60 13.21 0.31
CA GLY A 232 -2.39 14.44 0.42
C GLY A 232 -1.83 15.50 1.37
N HIS A 233 -0.79 15.19 2.14
CA HIS A 233 -0.30 16.10 3.19
C HIS A 233 0.09 17.50 2.66
N ILE A 234 0.87 17.60 1.57
CA ILE A 234 1.26 18.90 0.99
C ILE A 234 0.05 19.64 0.42
N TYR A 235 -0.88 18.91 -0.19
CA TYR A 235 -2.12 19.49 -0.68
C TYR A 235 -2.93 20.10 0.47
N LEU A 236 -3.14 19.38 1.57
CA LEU A 236 -3.82 19.89 2.76
C LEU A 236 -3.11 21.11 3.36
N LYS A 237 -1.78 21.13 3.41
CA LYS A 237 -1.01 22.31 3.85
C LYS A 237 -1.25 23.53 2.97
N LYS A 238 -1.42 23.34 1.66
CA LYS A 238 -1.68 24.47 0.74
C LYS A 238 -3.11 25.01 0.86
N ILE A 239 -4.08 24.16 1.19
CA ILE A 239 -5.50 24.55 1.09
C ILE A 239 -6.24 24.62 2.43
N ILE A 240 -5.94 23.73 3.39
CA ILE A 240 -6.67 23.67 4.67
C ILE A 240 -5.98 24.52 5.75
N GLU A 241 -4.65 24.47 5.82
CA GLU A 241 -3.89 25.23 6.82
C GLU A 241 -4.16 26.75 6.76
N PRO A 242 -4.19 27.42 5.60
CA PRO A 242 -4.57 28.84 5.52
C PRO A 242 -5.97 29.10 6.07
N CYS A 243 -6.94 28.23 5.78
CA CYS A 243 -8.31 28.36 6.28
C CYS A 243 -8.36 28.23 7.82
N ILE A 244 -7.63 27.28 8.39
CA ILE A 244 -7.53 27.12 9.86
C ILE A 244 -6.91 28.38 10.48
N ASN A 245 -5.87 28.94 9.85
CA ASN A 245 -5.22 30.16 10.33
C ASN A 245 -6.14 31.38 10.30
N GLU A 246 -7.04 31.48 9.31
CA GLU A 246 -8.09 32.51 9.32
C GLU A 246 -9.10 32.33 10.46
N VAL A 247 -9.54 31.09 10.73
CA VAL A 247 -10.42 30.81 11.88
C VAL A 247 -9.74 31.16 13.21
N LYS A 248 -8.43 30.89 13.33
CA LYS A 248 -7.63 31.22 14.52
C LYS A 248 -7.56 32.72 14.82
N LYS A 249 -7.53 33.59 13.79
CA LYS A 249 -7.40 35.04 13.96
C LYS A 249 -8.66 35.65 14.60
N GLU A 250 -9.83 35.11 14.30
CA GLU A 250 -11.09 35.62 14.83
C GLU A 250 -11.53 34.81 16.07
N ASN A 251 -11.21 35.31 17.26
CA ASN A 251 -11.54 34.69 18.56
C ASN A 251 -13.05 34.61 18.89
N SER A 252 -13.96 34.94 17.97
CA SER A 252 -15.40 35.06 18.29
C SER A 252 -16.22 33.91 17.69
N ILE A 253 -16.63 32.98 18.55
CA ILE A 253 -17.64 31.95 18.26
C ILE A 253 -19.01 32.64 18.16
N ARG A 254 -19.34 33.16 16.98
CA ARG A 254 -20.74 33.50 16.66
C ARG A 254 -21.16 32.69 15.45
N ASP A 255 -22.34 32.09 15.54
CA ASP A 255 -23.00 31.38 14.42
C ASP A 255 -23.01 32.20 13.12
N LYS A 256 -23.00 33.53 13.24
CA LYS A 256 -22.88 34.49 12.14
C LYS A 256 -21.61 34.27 11.28
N TYR A 257 -20.51 33.79 11.86
CA TYR A 257 -19.27 33.53 11.14
C TYR A 257 -19.10 32.07 10.72
N LEU A 258 -19.87 31.13 11.29
CA LEU A 258 -19.77 29.72 10.90
C LEU A 258 -20.09 29.55 9.40
N LYS A 259 -21.12 30.24 8.89
CA LYS A 259 -21.41 30.22 7.44
C LYS A 259 -20.25 30.78 6.60
N LYS A 260 -19.63 31.88 7.05
CA LYS A 260 -18.42 32.43 6.40
C LYS A 260 -17.29 31.40 6.34
N TYR A 261 -17.02 30.69 7.44
CA TYR A 261 -15.94 29.70 7.47
C TYR A 261 -16.25 28.44 6.67
N VAL A 262 -17.49 27.94 6.73
CA VAL A 262 -17.90 26.81 5.88
C VAL A 262 -17.73 27.18 4.40
N SER A 263 -18.15 28.38 3.99
CA SER A 263 -17.92 28.90 2.63
C SER A 263 -16.43 28.98 2.30
N LEU A 264 -15.60 29.55 3.19
CA LEU A 264 -14.15 29.65 2.99
C LEU A 264 -13.50 28.30 2.70
N PHE A 265 -13.77 27.29 3.54
CA PHE A 265 -13.20 25.96 3.35
C PHE A 265 -13.72 25.31 2.06
N LEU A 266 -15.01 25.45 1.76
CA LEU A 266 -15.58 24.86 0.55
C LEU A 266 -15.00 25.49 -0.70
N GLU A 267 -14.97 26.83 -0.79
CA GLU A 267 -14.40 27.56 -1.93
C GLU A 267 -12.93 27.20 -2.16
N GLN A 268 -12.15 27.09 -1.08
CA GLN A 268 -10.75 26.70 -1.16
C GLN A 268 -10.57 25.25 -1.65
N ILE A 269 -11.46 24.33 -1.28
CA ILE A 269 -11.44 22.94 -1.80
C ILE A 269 -11.84 22.94 -3.28
N LEU A 270 -12.95 23.59 -3.64
CA LEU A 270 -13.49 23.58 -5.01
C LEU A 270 -12.56 24.23 -6.04
N SER A 271 -11.76 25.21 -5.62
CA SER A 271 -10.81 25.93 -6.49
C SER A 271 -9.40 25.34 -6.53
N SER A 272 -9.19 24.18 -5.91
CA SER A 272 -7.87 23.55 -5.78
C SER A 272 -7.70 22.27 -6.62
N ASP A 273 -8.58 22.09 -7.60
CA ASP A 273 -8.54 20.93 -8.49
C ASP A 273 -7.20 20.83 -9.21
N ASP A 274 -6.53 21.93 -9.56
CA ASP A 274 -5.20 21.94 -10.21
C ASP A 274 -4.03 21.49 -9.32
N LEU A 275 -4.27 21.39 -8.01
CA LEU A 275 -3.32 20.92 -7.00
C LEU A 275 -3.64 19.51 -6.51
N PHE A 276 -4.71 18.89 -7.00
CA PHE A 276 -5.18 17.61 -6.46
C PHE A 276 -4.15 16.49 -6.70
N PRO A 277 -3.73 15.75 -5.65
CA PRO A 277 -2.62 14.80 -5.75
C PRO A 277 -2.87 13.64 -6.72
N ARG A 278 -1.82 13.25 -7.47
CA ARG A 278 -1.88 12.17 -8.47
C ARG A 278 -2.42 10.85 -7.93
N ASN A 279 -1.90 10.39 -6.79
CA ASN A 279 -2.30 9.10 -6.21
C ASN A 279 -3.75 9.14 -5.69
N LEU A 280 -4.20 10.31 -5.21
CA LEU A 280 -5.60 10.50 -4.82
C LEU A 280 -6.52 10.56 -6.03
N HIS A 281 -6.10 11.25 -7.09
CA HIS A 281 -6.80 11.23 -8.38
C HIS A 281 -6.98 9.79 -8.86
N TRP A 282 -5.92 8.98 -8.84
CA TRP A 282 -5.96 7.58 -9.29
C TRP A 282 -6.94 6.74 -8.46
N LEU A 283 -6.98 6.93 -7.13
CA LEU A 283 -7.96 6.29 -6.26
C LEU A 283 -9.39 6.70 -6.60
N CYS A 284 -9.65 8.00 -6.75
CA CYS A 284 -10.97 8.52 -7.11
C CYS A 284 -11.42 8.03 -8.49
N HIS A 285 -10.50 8.00 -9.46
CA HIS A 285 -10.75 7.52 -10.82
C HIS A 285 -11.09 6.02 -10.84
N GLU A 286 -10.28 5.19 -10.17
CA GLU A 286 -10.53 3.76 -10.06
C GLU A 286 -11.88 3.49 -9.38
N LEU A 287 -12.17 4.22 -8.29
CA LEU A 287 -13.46 4.14 -7.60
C LEU A 287 -14.63 4.50 -8.54
N LYS A 288 -14.52 5.61 -9.29
CA LYS A 288 -15.52 6.02 -10.29
C LYS A 288 -15.75 4.94 -11.35
N SER A 289 -14.66 4.40 -11.91
CA SER A 289 -14.74 3.37 -12.96
C SER A 289 -15.43 2.10 -12.45
N LYS A 290 -15.07 1.64 -11.25
CA LYS A 290 -15.63 0.41 -10.68
C LYS A 290 -17.07 0.54 -10.21
N LEU A 291 -17.46 1.73 -9.75
CA LEU A 291 -18.86 2.04 -9.45
C LEU A 291 -19.71 2.01 -10.73
N LYS A 292 -19.20 2.59 -11.82
CA LYS A 292 -19.85 2.55 -13.14
C LYS A 292 -20.03 1.12 -13.64
N ASP A 293 -19.01 0.28 -13.49
CA ASP A 293 -19.08 -1.14 -13.88
C ASP A 293 -20.13 -1.92 -13.06
N LYS A 294 -20.21 -1.68 -11.74
CA LYS A 294 -21.10 -2.45 -10.84
C LYS A 294 -22.54 -1.97 -10.84
N TYR A 295 -22.75 -0.65 -10.87
CA TYR A 295 -24.06 -0.03 -10.64
C TYR A 295 -24.61 0.72 -11.86
N ASN A 296 -23.86 0.78 -12.97
CA ASN A 296 -24.24 1.45 -14.22
C ASN A 296 -24.48 2.97 -14.08
N ASP A 297 -23.86 3.58 -13.07
CA ASP A 297 -23.82 5.03 -12.82
C ASP A 297 -22.50 5.39 -12.09
N GLU A 298 -22.08 6.65 -12.12
CA GLU A 298 -20.78 7.09 -11.62
C GLU A 298 -20.76 7.32 -10.10
N HIS A 299 -21.93 7.37 -9.45
CA HIS A 299 -22.12 7.50 -7.99
C HIS A 299 -21.11 8.44 -7.30
N LEU A 300 -20.89 9.63 -7.86
CA LEU A 300 -19.87 10.59 -7.41
C LEU A 300 -19.95 10.91 -5.90
N PHE A 301 -21.14 10.82 -5.30
CA PHE A 301 -21.31 11.00 -3.86
C PHE A 301 -20.51 10.01 -3.01
N VAL A 302 -20.20 8.81 -3.52
CA VAL A 302 -19.35 7.82 -2.83
C VAL A 302 -17.91 8.35 -2.73
N ILE A 303 -17.40 8.97 -3.81
CA ILE A 303 -16.08 9.62 -3.83
C ILE A 303 -16.07 10.78 -2.84
N GLY A 304 -17.09 11.64 -2.87
CA GLY A 304 -17.25 12.73 -1.91
C GLY A 304 -17.29 12.24 -0.46
N SER A 305 -18.09 11.20 -0.19
CA SER A 305 -18.21 10.59 1.12
C SER A 305 -16.87 10.05 1.62
N PHE A 306 -16.13 9.31 0.79
CA PHE A 306 -14.78 8.82 1.09
C PHE A 306 -13.83 9.98 1.44
N LEU A 307 -13.70 10.97 0.54
CA LEU A 307 -12.78 12.09 0.74
C LEU A 307 -13.10 12.86 2.02
N PHE A 308 -14.37 13.12 2.32
CA PHE A 308 -14.70 13.83 3.55
C PHE A 308 -14.55 12.98 4.79
N THR A 309 -14.88 11.69 4.75
CA THR A 309 -14.81 10.83 5.95
C THR A 309 -13.38 10.43 6.30
N ARG A 310 -12.48 10.31 5.31
CA ARG A 310 -11.12 9.75 5.50
C ARG A 310 -9.99 10.73 5.24
N PHE A 311 -10.27 11.90 4.67
CA PHE A 311 -9.23 12.86 4.30
C PHE A 311 -9.54 14.27 4.81
N PHE A 312 -10.55 14.96 4.25
CA PHE A 312 -10.84 16.35 4.60
C PHE A 312 -11.32 16.51 6.04
N SER A 313 -12.41 15.84 6.47
CA SER A 313 -12.94 16.07 7.82
C SER A 313 -11.93 15.72 8.91
N PRO A 314 -11.21 14.58 8.86
CA PRO A 314 -10.16 14.29 9.85
C PRO A 314 -9.06 15.36 9.90
N SER A 315 -8.65 15.92 8.76
CA SER A 315 -7.65 17.00 8.70
C SER A 315 -8.15 18.32 9.26
N ILE A 316 -9.46 18.57 9.18
CA ILE A 316 -10.09 19.78 9.73
C ILE A 316 -10.29 19.60 11.24
N THR A 317 -10.75 18.43 11.71
CA THR A 317 -11.09 18.20 13.12
C THR A 317 -9.88 17.92 14.00
N ASN A 318 -8.82 17.31 13.46
CA ASN A 318 -7.59 16.97 14.18
C ASN A 318 -6.36 17.46 13.39
N PRO A 319 -6.24 18.78 13.17
CA PRO A 319 -5.22 19.34 12.27
C PRO A 319 -3.78 19.08 12.71
N GLU A 320 -3.54 18.85 13.99
CA GLU A 320 -2.24 18.49 14.55
C GLU A 320 -1.75 17.11 14.08
N ILE A 321 -2.66 16.13 13.91
CA ILE A 321 -2.31 14.80 13.40
C ILE A 321 -1.89 14.83 11.92
N PHE A 322 -2.27 15.90 11.21
CA PHE A 322 -1.98 16.16 9.81
C PHE A 322 -0.87 17.21 9.62
N ASP A 323 -0.19 17.61 10.70
CA ASP A 323 0.86 18.63 10.70
C ASP A 323 0.43 19.98 10.09
N LEU A 324 -0.87 20.32 10.16
CA LEU A 324 -1.42 21.59 9.68
C LEU A 324 -1.32 22.70 10.73
N VAL A 325 -1.05 22.33 11.98
CA VAL A 325 -0.82 23.24 13.10
C VAL A 325 0.29 22.67 14.00
N SER A 326 1.06 23.53 14.65
CA SER A 326 2.17 23.11 15.51
C SER A 326 1.74 22.52 16.84
N ASP A 327 0.63 23.02 17.40
CA ASP A 327 0.11 22.63 18.71
C ASP A 327 -1.36 22.23 18.60
N GLU A 328 -1.82 21.38 19.53
CA GLU A 328 -3.22 20.99 19.65
C GLU A 328 -4.13 22.24 19.76
N PRO A 329 -5.16 22.36 18.91
CA PRO A 329 -6.12 23.46 18.99
C PRO A 329 -6.78 23.58 20.37
N LYS A 330 -6.93 24.82 20.86
CA LYS A 330 -7.76 25.10 22.04
C LYS A 330 -9.20 24.65 21.80
N GLN A 331 -9.90 24.25 22.86
CA GLN A 331 -11.28 23.71 22.80
C GLN A 331 -12.25 24.56 21.96
N SER A 332 -12.15 25.89 22.02
CA SER A 332 -12.97 26.82 21.22
C SER A 332 -12.76 26.66 19.71
N LEU A 333 -11.51 26.53 19.27
CA LEU A 333 -11.15 26.32 17.87
C LEU A 333 -11.58 24.92 17.42
N SER A 334 -11.30 23.88 18.21
CA SER A 334 -11.70 22.50 17.90
C SER A 334 -13.21 22.38 17.70
N GLN A 335 -14.02 23.09 18.51
CA GLN A 335 -15.47 23.13 18.36
C GLN A 335 -15.90 23.77 17.04
N ILE A 336 -15.29 24.90 16.65
CA ILE A 336 -15.61 25.55 15.36
C ILE A 336 -15.24 24.63 14.19
N LEU A 337 -14.02 24.07 14.21
CA LEU A 337 -13.54 23.16 13.15
C LEU A 337 -14.43 21.91 13.04
N LEU A 338 -14.90 21.37 14.18
CA LEU A 338 -15.87 20.27 14.19
C LEU A 338 -17.19 20.64 13.51
N LEU A 339 -17.73 21.83 13.76
CA LEU A 339 -18.97 22.28 13.11
C LEU A 339 -18.77 22.50 11.60
N ILE A 340 -17.63 23.08 11.20
CA ILE A 340 -17.26 23.24 9.78
C ILE A 340 -17.22 21.87 9.10
N ALA A 341 -16.45 20.93 9.66
CA ALA A 341 -16.32 19.58 9.13
C ALA A 341 -17.69 18.87 9.04
N LYS A 342 -18.56 19.01 10.04
CA LYS A 342 -19.92 18.42 10.01
C LYS A 342 -20.77 18.94 8.85
N VAL A 343 -20.76 20.25 8.59
CA VAL A 343 -21.54 20.82 7.48
C VAL A 343 -21.00 20.35 6.12
N LEU A 344 -19.68 20.39 5.93
CA LEU A 344 -19.06 19.93 4.67
C LEU A 344 -19.22 18.43 4.46
N GLN A 345 -19.13 17.62 5.52
CA GLN A 345 -19.40 16.19 5.47
C GLN A 345 -20.87 15.91 5.11
N ALA A 346 -21.82 16.73 5.58
CA ALA A 346 -23.22 16.61 5.21
C ALA A 346 -23.47 16.92 3.73
N LEU A 347 -22.79 17.94 3.18
CA LEU A 347 -22.75 18.22 1.74
C LEU A 347 -22.21 17.02 0.95
N ALA A 348 -21.06 16.48 1.38
CA ALA A 348 -20.42 15.35 0.71
C ALA A 348 -21.27 14.07 0.72
N ASN A 349 -22.00 13.85 1.82
CA ASN A 349 -22.92 12.72 1.97
C ASN A 349 -24.31 12.99 1.37
N GLN A 350 -24.54 14.15 0.77
CA GLN A 350 -25.85 14.59 0.25
C GLN A 350 -26.99 14.47 1.27
N SER A 351 -26.69 14.77 2.52
CA SER A 351 -27.59 14.60 3.66
C SER A 351 -28.09 15.93 4.21
N LYS A 352 -29.21 15.90 4.94
CA LYS A 352 -29.80 17.07 5.59
C LYS A 352 -29.75 16.95 7.10
N PHE A 353 -29.60 18.08 7.76
CA PHE A 353 -29.80 18.18 9.20
C PHE A 353 -31.29 18.19 9.52
N GLY A 354 -31.68 17.47 10.59
CA GLY A 354 -33.06 17.48 11.09
C GLY A 354 -33.43 18.83 11.72
N ALA A 355 -34.73 19.11 11.83
CA ALA A 355 -35.28 20.41 12.27
C ALA A 355 -34.80 20.87 13.67
N LEU A 356 -34.43 19.93 14.55
CA LEU A 356 -33.95 20.22 15.91
C LEU A 356 -32.44 20.45 15.99
N SER A 357 -31.71 20.29 14.88
CA SER A 357 -30.26 20.48 14.85
C SER A 357 -29.90 21.97 14.80
N SER A 358 -28.90 22.39 15.57
CA SER A 358 -28.30 23.73 15.46
C SER A 358 -27.71 24.03 14.08
N LEU A 359 -27.49 22.99 13.25
CA LEU A 359 -26.99 23.10 11.88
C LEU A 359 -28.13 23.09 10.83
N PHE A 360 -29.40 23.06 11.22
CA PHE A 360 -30.54 23.04 10.28
C PHE A 360 -30.49 24.17 9.25
N GLN A 361 -30.05 25.36 9.66
CA GLN A 361 -29.88 26.54 8.78
C GLN A 361 -28.92 26.32 7.60
N PHE A 362 -28.06 25.29 7.65
CA PHE A 362 -27.13 24.96 6.57
C PHE A 362 -27.74 24.08 5.48
N ASN A 363 -28.96 23.58 5.64
CA ASN A 363 -29.61 22.77 4.60
C ASN A 363 -29.75 23.52 3.27
N GLY A 364 -30.03 24.83 3.30
CA GLY A 364 -30.05 25.66 2.10
C GLY A 364 -28.68 25.75 1.43
N PHE A 365 -27.62 25.99 2.23
CA PHE A 365 -26.24 26.02 1.75
C PHE A 365 -25.81 24.68 1.11
N ILE A 366 -26.22 23.55 1.70
CA ILE A 366 -25.93 22.21 1.16
C ILE A 366 -26.57 22.02 -0.21
N GLU A 367 -27.84 22.39 -0.37
CA GLU A 367 -28.54 22.26 -1.65
C GLU A 367 -27.95 23.19 -2.73
N GLU A 368 -27.64 24.44 -2.35
CA GLU A 368 -27.05 25.44 -3.26
C GLU A 368 -25.69 25.00 -3.81
N ASN A 369 -24.87 24.31 -3.01
CA ASN A 369 -23.50 23.93 -3.40
C ASN A 369 -23.37 22.50 -3.93
N LYS A 370 -24.46 21.72 -3.93
CA LYS A 370 -24.44 20.31 -4.33
C LYS A 370 -23.92 20.12 -5.75
N SER A 371 -24.38 20.92 -6.71
CA SER A 371 -23.98 20.79 -8.12
C SER A 371 -22.50 21.11 -8.32
N ASN A 372 -22.02 22.24 -7.78
CA ASN A 372 -20.62 22.64 -7.88
C ASN A 372 -19.69 21.60 -7.24
N PHE A 373 -20.11 21.02 -6.12
CA PHE A 373 -19.36 19.96 -5.47
C PHE A 373 -19.28 18.69 -6.32
N LEU A 374 -20.38 18.28 -6.95
CA LEU A 374 -20.38 17.13 -7.86
C LEU A 374 -19.56 17.38 -9.12
N GLU A 375 -19.54 18.60 -9.64
CA GLU A 375 -18.70 19.00 -10.77
C GLU A 375 -17.22 18.90 -10.42
N PHE A 376 -16.81 19.43 -9.25
CA PHE A 376 -15.46 19.26 -8.72
C PHE A 376 -15.07 17.77 -8.62
N LEU A 377 -15.92 16.94 -8.01
CA LEU A 377 -15.68 15.50 -7.89
C LEU A 377 -15.54 14.82 -9.25
N SER A 378 -16.36 15.22 -10.23
CA SER A 378 -16.29 14.70 -11.59
C SER A 378 -14.95 15.03 -12.22
N HIS A 379 -14.47 16.27 -12.09
CA HIS A 379 -13.21 16.73 -12.66
C HIS A 379 -12.00 16.00 -12.05
N ILE A 380 -11.89 15.93 -10.72
CA ILE A 380 -10.74 15.30 -10.05
C ILE A 380 -10.70 13.76 -10.19
N SER A 381 -11.73 13.15 -10.75
CA SER A 381 -11.82 11.69 -10.98
C SER A 381 -11.87 11.32 -12.46
N ASP A 382 -11.80 12.30 -13.36
CA ASP A 382 -11.88 12.07 -14.80
C ASP A 382 -10.57 11.52 -15.38
N SER A 383 -10.66 10.60 -16.34
CA SER A 383 -9.49 10.03 -17.02
C SER A 383 -8.58 11.05 -17.71
N SER A 384 -9.11 12.23 -18.06
CA SER A 384 -8.38 13.33 -18.72
C SER A 384 -7.64 14.25 -17.75
N TYR A 385 -7.83 14.06 -16.44
CA TYR A 385 -7.21 14.90 -15.41
C TYR A 385 -5.68 14.83 -15.47
N GLN A 386 -5.05 16.00 -15.59
CA GLN A 386 -3.59 16.11 -15.71
C GLN A 386 -2.93 16.12 -14.34
N THR A 387 -2.34 14.99 -13.96
CA THR A 387 -1.68 14.87 -12.67
C THR A 387 -0.27 15.45 -12.70
N LYS A 388 0.06 16.33 -11.76
CA LYS A 388 1.46 16.70 -11.47
C LYS A 388 2.14 15.55 -10.72
N PRO A 389 3.47 15.34 -10.86
CA PRO A 389 4.20 14.38 -10.04
C PRO A 389 3.95 14.66 -8.55
N THR A 390 3.67 13.61 -7.78
CA THR A 390 3.52 13.76 -6.33
C THR A 390 4.87 14.14 -5.74
N ASP A 391 4.88 15.13 -4.85
CA ASP A 391 6.08 15.52 -4.12
C ASP A 391 6.72 14.30 -3.42
N SER A 392 8.05 14.27 -3.40
CA SER A 392 8.79 13.14 -2.83
C SER A 392 8.39 12.92 -1.37
N LEU A 393 7.90 11.72 -1.07
CA LEU A 393 7.55 11.33 0.28
C LEU A 393 8.79 11.32 1.20
N PRO A 394 8.59 11.48 2.53
CA PRO A 394 9.67 11.32 3.49
C PRO A 394 10.41 10.00 3.26
N GLN A 395 11.74 10.05 3.21
CA GLN A 395 12.54 8.84 3.08
C GLN A 395 12.44 8.04 4.37
N VAL A 396 11.64 6.98 4.35
CA VAL A 396 11.62 5.97 5.41
C VAL A 396 12.71 4.95 5.09
N ASP A 397 13.49 4.56 6.09
CA ASP A 397 14.43 3.45 5.97
C ASP A 397 13.66 2.15 5.73
N TYR A 398 14.11 1.36 4.76
CA TYR A 398 13.38 0.17 4.36
C TYR A 398 13.43 -0.90 5.45
N ASP A 399 14.58 -1.08 6.11
CA ASP A 399 14.77 -2.12 7.11
C ASP A 399 13.99 -1.79 8.39
N ASP A 400 13.98 -0.52 8.81
CA ASP A 400 13.13 -0.05 9.92
C ASP A 400 11.64 -0.29 9.64
N LEU A 401 11.19 -0.01 8.41
CA LEU A 401 9.80 -0.22 8.00
C LEU A 401 9.42 -1.71 8.05
N VAL A 402 10.29 -2.59 7.59
CA VAL A 402 9.97 -4.03 7.62
C VAL A 402 9.99 -4.56 9.05
N SER A 403 10.92 -4.12 9.90
CA SER A 403 10.94 -4.50 11.31
C SER A 403 9.66 -4.04 12.03
N GLU A 404 9.20 -2.80 11.81
CA GLU A 404 7.94 -2.30 12.38
C GLU A 404 6.73 -3.13 11.90
N LEU A 405 6.69 -3.45 10.60
CA LEU A 405 5.62 -4.26 10.02
C LEU A 405 5.58 -5.67 10.60
N SER A 406 6.74 -6.30 10.78
CA SER A 406 6.87 -7.63 11.39
C SER A 406 6.36 -7.62 12.82
N GLU A 407 6.79 -6.65 13.64
CA GLU A 407 6.30 -6.51 15.01
C GLU A 407 4.77 -6.34 15.07
N LEU A 408 4.21 -5.50 14.19
CA LEU A 408 2.77 -5.30 14.11
C LEU A 408 2.02 -6.57 13.70
N ILE A 409 2.58 -7.39 12.82
CA ILE A 409 1.98 -8.66 12.39
C ILE A 409 2.09 -9.73 13.49
N GLU A 410 3.21 -9.80 14.20
CA GLU A 410 3.43 -10.71 15.32
C GLU A 410 2.47 -10.46 16.49
N LEU A 411 2.12 -9.19 16.74
CA LEU A 411 1.10 -8.83 17.73
C LEU A 411 -0.28 -9.44 17.43
N ASN A 412 -0.52 -9.83 16.17
CA ASN A 412 -1.83 -10.26 15.69
C ASN A 412 -1.82 -11.75 15.30
N LYS A 413 -1.94 -12.65 16.28
CA LYS A 413 -1.93 -14.12 16.06
C LYS A 413 -2.94 -14.62 15.02
N GLU A 414 -4.10 -13.99 14.90
CA GLU A 414 -5.09 -14.33 13.86
C GLU A 414 -4.55 -14.08 12.44
N ILE A 415 -3.79 -13.00 12.26
CA ILE A 415 -3.14 -12.67 10.97
C ILE A 415 -2.17 -13.78 10.60
N ILE A 416 -1.29 -14.15 11.54
CA ILE A 416 -0.29 -15.21 11.34
C ILE A 416 -0.98 -16.53 10.99
N GLN A 417 -2.06 -16.89 11.70
CA GLN A 417 -2.81 -18.12 11.43
C GLN A 417 -3.49 -18.12 10.06
N LYS A 418 -4.04 -16.98 9.62
CA LYS A 418 -4.63 -16.84 8.29
C LYS A 418 -3.57 -16.95 7.20
N ILE A 419 -2.43 -16.27 7.37
CA ILE A 419 -1.27 -16.40 6.49
C ILE A 419 -0.88 -17.88 6.37
N TYR A 420 -0.78 -18.59 7.50
CA TYR A 420 -0.47 -20.01 7.52
C TYR A 420 -1.48 -20.87 6.75
N ASN A 421 -2.78 -20.59 6.88
CA ASN A 421 -3.84 -21.37 6.22
C ASN A 421 -3.84 -21.18 4.69
N ILE A 422 -3.78 -19.93 4.21
CA ILE A 422 -3.73 -19.62 2.76
C ILE A 422 -2.58 -20.37 2.08
N VAL A 423 -1.46 -20.42 2.78
CA VAL A 423 -0.25 -21.07 2.30
C VAL A 423 -0.40 -22.58 2.28
N LYS A 424 -1.00 -23.14 3.33
CA LYS A 424 -1.25 -24.58 3.44
C LYS A 424 -2.18 -25.07 2.32
N GLU A 425 -3.21 -24.31 1.99
CA GLU A 425 -4.16 -24.62 0.91
C GLU A 425 -3.47 -24.68 -0.46
N GLU A 426 -2.57 -23.75 -0.76
CA GLU A 426 -1.80 -23.73 -2.02
C GLU A 426 -0.82 -24.91 -2.16
N ILE A 427 -0.26 -25.39 -1.04
CA ILE A 427 0.55 -26.61 -1.00
C ILE A 427 -0.30 -27.84 -1.34
N THR A 428 -1.58 -27.85 -0.95
CA THR A 428 -2.49 -28.97 -1.22
C THR A 428 -3.13 -28.96 -2.60
N GLU A 429 -3.45 -27.80 -3.19
CA GLU A 429 -4.03 -27.72 -4.54
C GLU A 429 -3.06 -28.14 -5.64
N ASN A 430 -1.77 -27.84 -5.48
CA ASN A 430 -0.70 -28.29 -6.37
C ASN A 430 -0.33 -29.79 -6.22
N ARG A 431 -1.05 -30.56 -5.40
CA ARG A 431 -0.96 -32.03 -5.33
C ARG A 431 -2.01 -32.73 -6.20
N LYS A 432 -3.01 -32.00 -6.69
CA LYS A 432 -4.14 -32.54 -7.49
C LYS A 432 -4.02 -32.26 -9.00
N LYS A 433 -3.03 -31.48 -9.42
CA LYS A 433 -2.58 -31.33 -10.80
C LYS A 433 -1.20 -31.95 -10.92
#